data_AF-A0A3R0Q6Y3-F1
#
_entry.id   AF-A0A3R0Q6Y3-F1
#
_cell.length_a   1.000
_cell.length_b   1.000
_cell.length_c   1.000
_cell.angle_alpha   90.00
_cell.angle_beta   90.00
_cell.angle_gamma   90.00
#
_symmetry.space_group_name_H-M   'P 1'
#
loop_
_entity.id
_entity.type
_entity.pdbx_description
1 polymer ?
#
loop_
_entity_poly.entity_id
_entity_poly.type
_entity_poly.pdbx_seq_one_letter_code
_entity_poly.pdbx_strand_id
1 'polypeptide(L)'
;MAKEWFTVKECLGLPGFPGSEPAVRERLYKYSEGKEGVRRKRVKSKAEEFHISVLPLYVHRYLDDSGEEPTPEPISLQEAEPKDIWEMMFRLLTPEQRKQVTGRFRVKGMKAVFPFLFDDTPPR
;
A
#
# COMPACT_ATOMS: atom_id res chain seq x y z
N MET A 1 24.06 -9.54 -0.28
CA MET A 1 23.37 -8.45 -1.00
C MET A 1 22.04 -9.00 -1.46
N ALA A 2 20.94 -8.28 -1.20
CA ALA A 2 19.62 -8.73 -1.61
C ALA A 2 19.52 -8.74 -3.15
N LYS A 3 18.74 -9.66 -3.69
CA LYS A 3 18.53 -9.76 -5.13
C LYS A 3 17.66 -8.60 -5.60
N GLU A 4 18.14 -7.85 -6.59
CA GLU A 4 17.43 -6.65 -7.07
C GLU A 4 16.62 -6.88 -8.36
N TRP A 5 16.76 -8.03 -9.00
CA TRP A 5 16.16 -8.32 -10.31
C TRP A 5 15.38 -9.62 -10.28
N PHE A 6 14.10 -9.54 -10.68
CA PHE A 6 13.13 -10.62 -10.57
C PHE A 6 12.50 -10.95 -11.91
N THR A 7 12.31 -12.24 -12.16
CA THR A 7 11.63 -12.77 -13.34
C THR A 7 10.13 -12.92 -13.08
N VAL A 8 9.35 -13.05 -14.17
CA VAL A 8 7.90 -13.31 -14.10
C VAL A 8 7.57 -14.54 -13.24
N LYS A 9 8.41 -15.59 -13.29
CA LYS A 9 8.21 -16.83 -12.53
C LYS A 9 8.37 -16.63 -11.03
N GLU A 10 9.31 -15.80 -10.63
CA GLU A 10 9.55 -15.48 -9.21
C GLU A 10 8.44 -14.59 -8.65
N CYS A 11 7.73 -13.89 -9.53
CA CYS A 11 6.55 -13.11 -9.18
C CYS A 11 5.24 -13.91 -9.13
N LEU A 12 5.26 -15.20 -9.48
CA LEU A 12 4.09 -16.07 -9.36
C LEU A 12 3.82 -16.40 -7.88
N GLY A 13 2.56 -16.35 -7.48
CA GLY A 13 2.15 -16.68 -6.11
C GLY A 13 2.41 -15.57 -5.08
N LEU A 14 3.03 -14.45 -5.48
CA LEU A 14 3.15 -13.29 -4.61
C LEU A 14 1.77 -12.72 -4.26
N PRO A 15 1.56 -12.23 -3.02
CA PRO A 15 0.27 -11.72 -2.61
C PRO A 15 -0.17 -10.55 -3.49
N GLY A 16 -1.41 -10.64 -3.98
CA GLY A 16 -1.97 -9.65 -4.90
C GLY A 16 -1.49 -9.76 -6.35
N PHE A 17 -0.60 -10.70 -6.69
CA PHE A 17 -0.26 -11.05 -8.07
C PHE A 17 -1.26 -12.07 -8.63
N PRO A 18 -1.56 -12.03 -9.94
CA PRO A 18 -2.44 -13.00 -10.58
C PRO A 18 -1.77 -14.38 -10.65
N GLY A 19 -2.58 -15.44 -10.72
CA GLY A 19 -2.10 -16.83 -10.67
C GLY A 19 -1.50 -17.39 -11.96
N SER A 20 -1.31 -16.58 -13.01
CA SER A 20 -0.80 -17.04 -14.30
C SER A 20 0.34 -16.17 -14.82
N GLU A 21 1.34 -16.81 -15.44
CA GLU A 21 2.52 -16.10 -15.99
C GLU A 21 2.15 -14.94 -16.95
N PRO A 22 1.18 -15.09 -17.88
CA PRO A 22 0.81 -14.01 -18.79
C PRO A 22 0.25 -12.79 -18.04
N ALA A 23 -0.59 -13.02 -17.03
CA ALA A 23 -1.21 -11.95 -16.25
C ALA A 23 -0.19 -11.26 -15.34
N VAL A 24 0.76 -12.01 -14.77
CA VAL A 24 1.86 -11.44 -13.98
C VAL A 24 2.74 -10.57 -14.88
N ARG A 25 3.07 -11.04 -16.08
CA ARG A 25 3.85 -10.28 -17.05
C ARG A 25 3.18 -8.97 -17.44
N GLU A 26 1.88 -9.00 -17.74
CA GLU A 26 1.12 -7.79 -18.07
C GLU A 26 1.15 -6.78 -16.91
N ARG A 27 1.01 -7.26 -15.68
CA ARG A 27 1.08 -6.42 -14.48
C ARG A 27 2.45 -5.79 -14.27
N LEU A 28 3.52 -6.56 -14.47
CA LEU A 28 4.89 -6.06 -14.39
C LEU A 28 5.18 -5.02 -15.47
N TYR A 29 4.65 -5.21 -16.69
CA TYR A 29 4.73 -4.19 -17.74
C TYR A 29 4.05 -2.89 -17.33
N LYS A 30 2.84 -2.95 -16.77
CA LYS A 30 2.15 -1.76 -16.22
C LYS A 30 2.98 -1.07 -15.13
N TYR A 31 3.64 -1.83 -14.25
CA TYR A 31 4.49 -1.24 -13.20
C TYR A 31 5.80 -0.62 -13.70
N SER A 32 6.28 -1.09 -14.85
CA SER A 32 7.47 -0.58 -15.52
C SER A 32 7.17 0.52 -16.55
N GLU A 33 5.90 0.80 -16.84
CA GLU A 33 5.50 1.80 -17.83
C GLU A 33 6.03 3.19 -17.43
N GLY A 34 6.70 3.87 -18.38
CA GLY A 34 7.28 5.20 -18.16
C GLY A 34 8.55 5.23 -17.29
N LYS A 35 9.11 4.08 -16.89
CA LYS A 35 10.34 4.00 -16.11
C LYS A 35 11.48 3.41 -16.96
N GLU A 36 12.53 4.18 -17.16
CA GLU A 36 13.73 3.72 -17.88
C GLU A 36 14.64 2.90 -16.97
N GLY A 37 15.32 1.90 -17.53
CA GLY A 37 16.32 1.11 -16.79
C GLY A 37 15.77 0.12 -15.75
N VAL A 38 14.45 0.01 -15.58
CA VAL A 38 13.84 -0.94 -14.61
C VAL A 38 13.45 -2.30 -15.21
N ARG A 39 13.61 -2.45 -16.53
CA ARG A 39 13.38 -3.70 -17.27
C ARG A 39 14.63 -4.03 -18.05
N ARG A 40 15.06 -5.29 -17.99
CA ARG A 40 16.19 -5.78 -18.79
C ARG A 40 15.90 -7.18 -19.33
N LYS A 41 16.55 -7.52 -20.44
CA LYS A 41 16.65 -8.91 -20.90
C LYS A 41 17.76 -9.60 -20.13
N ARG A 42 17.50 -10.83 -19.70
CA ARG A 42 18.51 -11.66 -19.05
C ARG A 42 19.61 -12.01 -20.07
N VAL A 43 20.88 -11.85 -19.69
CA VAL A 43 22.02 -12.06 -20.59
C VAL A 43 22.09 -13.49 -21.14
N LYS A 44 21.66 -14.47 -20.33
CA LYS A 44 21.74 -15.91 -20.66
C LYS A 44 20.41 -16.54 -21.12
N SER A 45 19.30 -15.80 -21.16
CA SER A 45 18.01 -16.37 -21.62
C SER A 45 17.07 -15.32 -22.21
N LYS A 46 16.04 -15.77 -22.93
CA LYS A 46 14.97 -14.88 -23.42
C LYS A 46 14.07 -14.33 -22.31
N ALA A 47 14.31 -14.67 -21.04
CA ALA A 47 13.51 -14.19 -19.93
C ALA A 47 13.78 -12.71 -19.67
N GLU A 48 12.74 -11.99 -19.30
CA GLU A 48 12.83 -10.59 -18.90
C GLU A 48 12.85 -10.49 -17.39
N GLU A 49 13.67 -9.57 -16.91
CA GLU A 49 13.86 -9.27 -15.50
C GLU A 49 13.41 -7.84 -15.22
N PHE A 50 12.80 -7.67 -14.05
CA PHE A 50 12.26 -6.42 -13.55
C PHE A 50 12.97 -6.05 -12.26
N HIS A 51 13.30 -4.78 -12.12
CA HIS A 51 13.98 -4.27 -10.93
C HIS A 51 13.03 -4.25 -9.72
N ILE A 52 13.52 -4.52 -8.51
CA ILE A 52 12.72 -4.57 -7.28
C ILE A 52 11.92 -3.28 -7.03
N SER A 53 12.40 -2.14 -7.53
CA SER A 53 11.73 -0.83 -7.42
C SER A 53 10.40 -0.73 -8.18
N VAL A 54 10.09 -1.65 -9.11
CA VAL A 54 8.77 -1.69 -9.75
C VAL A 54 7.76 -2.49 -8.94
N LEU A 55 8.22 -3.31 -8.00
CA LEU A 55 7.35 -4.14 -7.18
C LEU A 55 6.81 -3.32 -6.00
N PRO A 56 5.53 -3.50 -5.63
CA PRO A 56 4.98 -2.84 -4.46
C PRO A 56 5.76 -3.16 -3.18
N LEU A 57 5.96 -2.19 -2.29
CA LEU A 57 6.77 -2.35 -1.08
C LEU A 57 6.30 -3.50 -0.17
N TYR A 58 5.00 -3.75 -0.12
CA TYR A 58 4.43 -4.84 0.67
C TYR A 58 4.89 -6.23 0.17
N VAL A 59 5.34 -6.33 -1.08
CA VAL A 59 5.81 -7.57 -1.72
C VAL A 59 7.27 -7.86 -1.38
N HIS A 60 8.06 -6.85 -1.00
CA HIS A 60 9.52 -7.00 -0.80
C HIS A 60 9.86 -8.05 0.26
N ARG A 61 9.03 -8.18 1.31
CA ARG A 61 9.20 -9.19 2.37
C ARG A 61 9.08 -10.65 1.89
N TYR A 62 8.49 -10.88 0.72
CA TYR A 62 8.29 -12.21 0.12
C TYR A 62 9.35 -12.54 -0.94
N LEU A 63 10.25 -11.60 -1.21
CA LEU A 63 11.29 -11.73 -2.24
C LEU A 63 12.67 -12.09 -1.66
N ASP A 64 12.81 -12.05 -0.33
CA ASP A 64 14.04 -12.48 0.34
C ASP A 64 14.13 -14.01 0.29
N ASP A 65 15.16 -14.48 -0.39
CA ASP A 65 15.43 -15.87 -0.78
C ASP A 65 16.01 -16.71 0.39
N SER A 66 15.57 -16.47 1.64
CA SER A 66 16.15 -17.18 2.79
C SER A 66 15.68 -18.63 2.92
N GLY A 67 14.69 -19.10 2.15
CA GLY A 67 14.23 -20.49 2.21
C GLY A 67 13.63 -20.91 3.56
N GLU A 68 13.56 -19.99 4.52
CA GLU A 68 12.54 -20.01 5.53
C GLU A 68 11.22 -19.81 4.77
N GLU A 69 10.33 -20.81 4.82
CA GLU A 69 8.90 -20.48 4.87
C GLU A 69 8.81 -19.24 5.74
N PRO A 70 8.14 -18.14 5.31
CA PRO A 70 7.87 -17.10 6.24
C PRO A 70 7.06 -17.80 7.33
N THR A 71 7.73 -18.17 8.42
CA THR A 71 7.10 -18.14 9.71
C THR A 71 6.36 -16.82 9.62
N PRO A 72 5.04 -16.78 9.79
CA PRO A 72 4.50 -15.56 10.32
C PRO A 72 5.34 -15.38 11.59
N GLU A 73 6.45 -14.62 11.50
CA GLU A 73 6.84 -13.69 12.53
C GLU A 73 5.47 -13.20 12.93
N PRO A 74 4.98 -13.60 14.12
CA PRO A 74 3.61 -13.35 14.51
C PRO A 74 3.49 -11.90 14.15
N ILE A 75 2.68 -11.59 13.10
CA ILE A 75 2.56 -10.23 12.61
C ILE A 75 2.39 -9.53 13.91
N SER A 76 3.36 -8.69 14.28
CA SER A 76 3.26 -8.06 15.58
C SER A 76 2.04 -7.21 15.34
N LEU A 77 0.90 -7.77 15.71
CA LEU A 77 -0.35 -7.14 15.97
C LEU A 77 -0.02 -6.39 17.26
N GLN A 78 0.98 -5.50 17.22
CA GLN A 78 0.71 -4.14 17.60
C GLN A 78 -0.52 -3.80 16.78
N GLU A 79 -1.68 -4.09 17.38
CA GLU A 79 -2.96 -3.59 16.97
C GLU A 79 -2.68 -2.13 16.68
N ALA A 80 -2.67 -1.77 15.39
CA ALA A 80 -2.32 -0.42 15.01
C ALA A 80 -3.23 0.49 15.81
N GLU A 81 -2.63 1.43 16.56
CA GLU A 81 -3.40 2.26 17.48
C GLU A 81 -4.55 2.89 16.68
N PRO A 82 -5.74 3.07 17.26
CA PRO A 82 -6.90 3.60 16.53
C PRO A 82 -6.58 4.88 15.73
N LYS A 83 -5.62 5.67 16.22
CA LYS A 83 -5.07 6.84 15.54
C LYS A 83 -4.33 6.48 14.24
N ASP A 84 -3.48 5.47 14.24
CA ASP A 84 -2.69 5.05 13.07
C ASP A 84 -3.59 4.48 11.98
N ILE A 85 -4.60 3.69 12.37
CA ILE A 85 -5.65 3.21 11.46
C ILE A 85 -6.39 4.40 10.85
N TRP A 86 -6.79 5.36 11.68
CA TRP A 86 -7.47 6.57 11.22
C TRP A 86 -6.60 7.41 10.27
N GLU A 87 -5.32 7.62 10.59
CA GLU A 87 -4.39 8.36 9.74
C GLU A 87 -4.18 7.66 8.40
N MET A 88 -4.05 6.33 8.40
CA MET A 88 -3.92 5.53 7.19
C MET A 88 -5.18 5.65 6.32
N MET A 89 -6.37 5.48 6.90
CA MET A 89 -7.65 5.63 6.19
C MET A 89 -7.86 7.06 5.66
N PHE A 90 -7.53 8.07 6.46
CA PHE A 90 -7.69 9.48 6.08
C PHE A 90 -6.76 9.86 4.92
N ARG A 91 -5.56 9.29 4.86
CA ARG A 91 -4.61 9.51 3.75
C ARG A 91 -5.07 8.87 2.43
N LEU A 92 -5.88 7.82 2.46
CA LEU A 92 -6.45 7.22 1.25
C LEU A 92 -7.55 8.07 0.59
N LEU A 93 -8.12 9.04 1.32
CA LEU A 93 -9.13 9.94 0.79
C LEU A 93 -8.53 11.01 -0.14
N THR A 94 -9.29 11.43 -1.15
CA THR A 94 -8.94 12.58 -1.98
C THR A 94 -8.98 13.89 -1.17
N PRO A 95 -8.29 14.96 -1.62
CA PRO A 95 -8.31 16.25 -0.92
C PRO A 95 -9.73 16.78 -0.64
N GLU A 96 -10.65 16.59 -1.60
CA GLU A 96 -12.05 17.01 -1.45
C GLU A 96 -12.79 16.17 -0.42
N GLN A 97 -12.60 14.85 -0.40
CA GLN A 97 -13.18 13.96 0.60
C GLN A 97 -12.66 14.25 2.01
N ARG A 98 -11.37 14.56 2.16
CA ARG A 98 -10.78 14.98 3.45
C ARG A 98 -11.46 16.25 3.97
N LYS A 99 -11.66 17.24 3.09
CA LYS A 99 -12.35 18.50 3.45
C LYS A 99 -13.77 18.26 3.95
N GLN A 100 -14.51 17.36 3.30
CA GLN A 100 -15.88 17.00 3.71
C GLN A 100 -15.91 16.25 5.04
N VAL A 101 -15.01 15.29 5.25
CA VAL A 101 -14.89 14.54 6.52
C VAL A 101 -14.53 15.47 7.67
N THR A 102 -13.52 16.33 7.49
CA THR A 102 -13.12 17.32 8.50
C THR A 102 -14.25 18.30 8.79
N GLY A 103 -15.00 18.75 7.78
CA GLY A 103 -16.16 19.63 7.97
C GLY A 103 -17.26 18.99 8.81
N ARG A 104 -17.61 17.72 8.54
CA ARG A 104 -18.60 16.98 9.33
C ARG A 104 -18.15 16.76 10.77
N PHE A 105 -16.88 16.44 10.97
CA PHE A 105 -16.29 16.25 12.30
C PHE A 105 -16.25 17.56 13.08
N ARG A 106 -15.92 18.67 12.43
CA ARG A 106 -15.90 20.00 13.04
C ARG A 106 -17.29 20.42 13.50
N VAL A 107 -18.32 20.32 12.65
CA VAL A 107 -19.68 20.77 13.01
C VAL A 107 -20.29 19.90 14.09
N LYS A 108 -20.25 18.57 13.93
CA LYS A 108 -20.85 17.66 14.92
C LYS A 108 -20.00 17.54 16.18
N GLY A 109 -18.68 17.49 16.05
CA GLY A 109 -17.75 17.39 17.17
C GLY A 109 -17.73 18.67 18.01
N MET A 110 -17.65 19.85 17.39
CA MET A 110 -17.72 21.10 18.17
C MET A 110 -19.08 21.26 18.85
N LYS A 111 -20.19 20.87 18.23
CA LYS A 111 -21.51 20.86 18.89
C LYS A 111 -21.57 19.88 20.07
N ALA A 112 -20.89 18.73 19.98
CA ALA A 112 -20.88 17.74 21.06
C ALA A 112 -20.00 18.16 22.26
N VAL A 113 -18.87 18.83 21.99
CA VAL A 113 -17.90 19.22 23.04
C VAL A 113 -18.18 20.63 23.59
N PHE A 114 -18.68 21.52 22.73
CA PHE A 114 -18.98 22.92 23.05
C PHE A 114 -20.40 23.29 22.57
N PRO A 115 -21.45 22.66 23.12
CA PRO A 115 -22.83 22.88 22.68
C PRO A 115 -23.26 24.35 22.81
N PHE A 116 -22.78 25.03 23.85
CA PHE A 116 -23.06 26.44 24.13
C PHE A 116 -22.59 27.43 23.05
N LEU A 117 -21.67 27.06 22.15
CA LEU A 117 -21.30 27.91 21.01
C LEU A 117 -22.38 27.92 19.91
N PHE A 118 -23.34 27.01 19.99
CA PHE A 118 -24.35 26.76 18.97
C PHE A 118 -25.79 26.74 19.53
N ASP A 119 -25.96 26.96 20.84
CA ASP A 119 -27.27 27.07 21.47
C ASP A 119 -27.65 28.55 21.56
N ASP A 120 -28.70 28.97 20.84
CA ASP A 120 -29.25 30.34 20.86
C ASP A 120 -30.03 30.68 22.15
N THR A 121 -29.83 29.91 23.23
CA THR A 121 -30.61 30.09 24.46
C THR A 121 -30.01 31.24 25.28
N PRO A 122 -30.71 32.37 25.45
CA PRO A 122 -30.18 33.48 26.22
C PRO A 122 -30.01 33.05 27.69
N PRO A 123 -28.95 33.54 28.37
CA PRO A 123 -28.75 33.23 29.79
C PRO A 123 -29.97 33.70 30.60
N ARG A 124 -30.45 32.83 31.50
CA ARG A 124 -31.46 33.16 32.51
C ARG A 124 -30.85 33.96 33.65
#